data_AF-A0A3N5IIX3-F1
#
_entry.id   AF-A0A3N5IIX3-F1
#
_cell.length_a   1.000
_cell.length_b   1.000
_cell.length_c   1.000
_cell.angle_alpha   90.00
_cell.angle_beta   90.00
_cell.angle_gamma   90.00
#
_symmetry.space_group_name_H-M   'P 1'
#
loop_
_entity.id
_entity.type
_entity.pdbx_description
1 polymer ?
#
loop_
_entity_poly.entity_id
_entity_poly.type
_entity_poly.pdbx_seq_one_letter_code
_entity_poly.pdbx_strand_id
1 'polypeptide(L)'
;DCHHSFGLDHTWSRVNVLKKLLELAGLDRRRIALAHVDLNKPEDYIAVVESFIKLINELGPIDRTPPIQKKLQGIYATVNNPRVRWVLGATLRRPWEEVYPGNQRNAMAFDKDFLGILKEEWMKARIANLLSTDKRFFDLKELSQSLKATKEDIMVGLQEMVKEGAISRVHKEGIAQYVMRL
;
A
#
# COMPACT_ATOMS: atom_id res chain seq x y z
N ASP A 1 22.63 13.00 9.93
CA ASP A 1 22.40 13.84 8.74
C ASP A 1 22.62 13.06 7.47
N CYS A 2 21.76 13.26 6.47
CA CYS A 2 21.94 12.63 5.16
C CYS A 2 23.03 13.35 4.38
N HIS A 3 24.04 12.63 3.90
CA HIS A 3 25.09 13.19 3.03
C HIS A 3 24.54 13.80 1.73
N HIS A 4 23.33 13.40 1.32
CA HIS A 4 22.63 13.92 0.15
C HIS A 4 21.39 14.79 0.51
N SER A 5 21.38 15.36 1.71
CA SER A 5 20.37 16.27 2.27
C SER A 5 18.96 15.69 2.45
N PHE A 6 18.34 15.09 1.41
CA PHE A 6 16.91 14.75 1.36
C PHE A 6 16.60 13.26 1.23
N GLY A 7 17.64 12.43 1.02
CA GLY A 7 17.46 10.98 0.83
C GLY A 7 16.84 10.26 2.03
N LEU A 8 17.08 10.78 3.24
CA LEU A 8 16.47 10.25 4.45
C LEU A 8 14.95 10.45 4.45
N ASP A 9 14.47 11.65 4.10
CA ASP A 9 13.04 11.97 4.05
C ASP A 9 12.31 11.14 2.99
N HIS A 10 12.95 10.93 1.84
CA HIS A 10 12.40 10.07 0.79
C HIS A 10 12.25 8.63 1.26
N THR A 11 13.26 8.12 1.96
CA THR A 11 13.24 6.77 2.54
C THR A 11 12.18 6.66 3.63
N TRP A 12 12.06 7.69 4.47
CA TRP A 12 11.05 7.78 5.52
C TRP A 12 9.64 7.71 4.97
N SER A 13 9.32 8.52 3.94
CA SER A 13 8.02 8.51 3.26
C SER A 13 7.70 7.13 2.65
N ARG A 14 8.67 6.46 2.02
CA ARG A 14 8.49 5.11 1.46
C ARG A 14 8.22 4.07 2.54
N VAL A 15 8.97 4.10 3.64
CA VAL A 15 8.76 3.19 4.78
C VAL A 15 7.40 3.43 5.42
N ASN A 16 6.93 4.68 5.51
CA ASN A 16 5.59 4.97 6.03
C ASN A 16 4.47 4.45 5.12
N VAL A 17 4.63 4.51 3.79
CA VAL A 17 3.69 3.86 2.85
C VAL A 17 3.60 2.36 3.12
N LEU A 18 4.76 1.69 3.24
CA LEU A 18 4.78 0.26 3.53
C LEU A 18 4.14 -0.07 4.88
N LYS A 19 4.39 0.73 5.92
CA LYS A 19 3.74 0.58 7.23
C LYS A 19 2.22 0.65 7.14
N LYS A 20 1.67 1.62 6.40
CA LYS A 20 0.22 1.75 6.16
C LYS A 20 -0.34 0.55 5.39
N LEU A 21 0.36 0.07 4.36
CA LEU A 21 -0.07 -1.07 3.57
C LEU A 21 -0.02 -2.39 4.36
N LEU A 22 0.97 -2.56 5.25
CA LEU A 22 1.00 -3.68 6.19
C LEU A 22 -0.22 -3.65 7.11
N GLU A 23 -0.56 -2.50 7.69
CA GLU A 23 -1.79 -2.33 8.48
C GLU A 23 -3.05 -2.68 7.69
N LEU A 24 -3.19 -2.19 6.46
CA LEU A 24 -4.32 -2.52 5.59
C LEU A 24 -4.40 -4.02 5.24
N ALA A 25 -3.26 -4.71 5.20
CA ALA A 25 -3.20 -6.15 5.06
C ALA A 25 -3.50 -6.91 6.37
N GLY A 26 -3.64 -6.22 7.50
CA GLY A 26 -3.75 -6.84 8.83
C GLY A 26 -2.43 -7.46 9.30
N LEU A 27 -1.31 -6.94 8.83
CA LEU A 27 0.04 -7.30 9.27
C LEU A 27 0.57 -6.20 10.19
N ASP A 28 1.39 -6.58 11.17
CA ASP A 28 1.98 -5.60 12.07
C ASP A 28 2.94 -4.66 11.32
N ARG A 29 2.64 -3.35 11.34
CA ARG A 29 3.46 -2.32 10.68
C ARG A 29 4.91 -2.29 11.17
N ARG A 30 5.15 -2.75 12.40
CA ARG A 30 6.47 -2.72 13.04
C ARG A 30 7.43 -3.75 12.44
N ARG A 31 6.95 -4.61 11.54
CA ARG A 31 7.77 -5.54 10.74
C ARG A 31 8.72 -4.83 9.78
N ILE A 32 8.56 -3.53 9.56
CA ILE A 32 9.52 -2.69 8.84
C ILE A 32 9.88 -1.46 9.68
N ALA A 33 11.17 -1.15 9.75
CA ALA A 33 11.69 0.00 10.47
C ALA A 33 12.69 0.77 9.62
N LEU A 34 12.82 2.05 9.92
CA LEU A 34 13.90 2.90 9.45
C LEU A 34 14.53 3.52 10.69
N ALA A 35 15.83 3.36 10.83
CA ALA A 35 16.60 3.92 11.92
C ALA A 35 17.75 4.75 11.35
N HIS A 36 18.09 5.84 12.03
CA HIS A 36 19.23 6.68 11.74
C HIS A 36 20.23 6.50 12.88
N VAL A 37 21.48 6.22 12.52
CA VAL A 37 22.55 5.94 13.48
C VAL A 37 23.79 6.73 13.08
N ASP A 38 24.50 7.28 14.06
CA ASP A 38 25.78 7.95 13.85
C ASP A 38 26.91 6.92 13.70
N LEU A 39 27.71 7.07 12.64
CA LEU A 39 28.86 6.19 12.37
C LEU A 39 29.93 6.28 13.46
N ASN A 40 29.99 7.38 14.20
CA ASN A 40 30.94 7.57 15.30
C ASN A 40 30.47 6.91 16.61
N LYS A 41 29.26 6.33 16.64
CA LYS A 41 28.65 5.67 17.80
C LYS A 41 28.19 4.26 17.43
N PRO A 42 29.12 3.32 17.22
CA PRO A 42 28.78 1.95 16.84
C PRO A 42 27.86 1.25 17.86
N GLU A 43 27.91 1.63 19.14
CA GLU A 43 27.02 1.16 20.19
C GLU A 43 25.54 1.44 19.90
N ASP A 44 25.22 2.60 19.30
CA ASP A 44 23.85 2.95 18.94
C ASP A 44 23.33 2.04 17.81
N TYR A 45 24.21 1.64 16.88
CA TYR A 45 23.86 0.72 15.80
C TYR A 45 23.50 -0.66 16.34
N ILE A 46 24.34 -1.17 17.24
CA ILE A 46 24.13 -2.47 17.89
C ILE A 46 22.80 -2.45 18.64
N ALA A 47 22.56 -1.43 19.47
CA ALA A 47 21.32 -1.31 20.24
C ALA A 47 20.07 -1.28 19.34
N VAL A 48 20.11 -0.52 18.24
CA VAL A 48 19.01 -0.46 17.27
C VAL A 48 18.77 -1.83 16.63
N VAL A 49 19.81 -2.51 16.15
CA VAL A 49 19.68 -3.82 15.49
C VAL A 49 19.15 -4.87 16.47
N GLU A 50 19.71 -4.94 17.68
CA GLU A 50 19.26 -5.87 18.72
C GLU A 50 17.80 -5.64 19.10
N SER A 51 17.39 -4.37 19.27
CA SER A 51 16.00 -4.02 19.56
C SER A 51 15.05 -4.46 18.45
N PHE A 52 15.45 -4.33 17.18
CA PHE A 52 14.65 -4.75 16.04
C PHE A 52 14.58 -6.28 15.91
N ILE A 53 15.69 -6.99 16.15
CA ILE A 53 15.70 -8.47 16.20
C ILE A 53 14.75 -8.97 17.28
N LYS A 54 14.82 -8.40 18.49
CA LYS A 54 13.92 -8.74 19.60
C LYS A 54 12.45 -8.55 19.20
N LEU A 55 12.11 -7.40 18.62
CA LEU A 55 10.77 -7.12 18.11
C LEU A 55 10.32 -8.14 17.05
N ILE A 56 11.17 -8.47 16.06
CA ILE A 56 10.81 -9.44 15.02
C ILE A 56 10.60 -10.85 15.61
N ASN A 57 11.40 -11.23 16.61
CA ASN A 57 11.23 -12.49 17.32
C ASN A 57 9.91 -12.53 18.12
N GLU A 58 9.55 -11.43 18.80
CA GLU A 58 8.27 -11.29 19.50
C GLU A 58 7.07 -11.37 18.56
N LEU A 59 7.18 -10.78 17.36
CA LEU A 59 6.13 -10.82 16.33
C LEU A 59 6.03 -12.19 15.63
N GLY A 60 7.07 -13.01 15.69
CA GLY A 60 7.18 -14.27 14.98
C GLY A 60 7.16 -14.13 13.44
N PRO A 61 7.30 -15.25 12.71
CA PRO A 61 7.26 -15.25 11.26
C PRO A 61 5.88 -14.86 10.73
N ILE A 62 5.84 -14.30 9.51
CA ILE A 62 4.58 -14.11 8.79
C ILE A 62 4.11 -15.48 8.30
N ASP A 63 2.92 -15.90 8.73
CA ASP A 63 2.29 -17.12 8.25
C ASP A 63 1.93 -16.99 6.75
N ARG A 64 2.52 -17.84 5.91
CA ARG A 64 2.46 -17.75 4.45
C ARG A 64 1.24 -18.46 3.85
N THR A 65 0.09 -18.41 4.53
CA THR A 65 -1.16 -18.97 4.00
C THR A 65 -1.57 -18.28 2.69
N PRO A 66 -2.33 -18.96 1.80
CA PRO A 66 -2.77 -18.35 0.54
C PRO A 66 -3.48 -16.99 0.70
N PRO A 67 -4.35 -16.77 1.72
CA PRO A 67 -4.94 -15.45 1.95
C PRO A 67 -3.91 -14.35 2.27
N ILE A 68 -2.87 -14.67 3.04
CA ILE A 68 -1.79 -13.72 3.36
C ILE A 68 -0.94 -13.45 2.12
N GLN A 69 -0.61 -14.47 1.33
CA GLN A 69 0.12 -14.29 0.08
C GLN A 69 -0.63 -13.38 -0.90
N LYS A 70 -1.94 -13.56 -1.06
CA LYS A 70 -2.79 -12.67 -1.89
C LYS A 70 -2.76 -11.22 -1.41
N LYS A 71 -2.73 -10.99 -0.10
CA LYS A 71 -2.57 -9.65 0.48
C LYS A 71 -1.18 -9.07 0.17
N LEU A 72 -0.11 -9.84 0.37
CA LEU A 72 1.25 -9.40 0.03
C LEU A 72 1.42 -9.06 -1.46
N GLN A 73 0.80 -9.85 -2.35
CA GLN A 73 0.73 -9.53 -3.78
C GLN A 73 -0.04 -8.24 -4.04
N GLY A 74 -1.13 -8.00 -3.30
CA GLY A 74 -1.82 -6.70 -3.30
C GLY A 74 -0.86 -5.56 -2.95
N ILE A 75 0.04 -5.74 -1.98
CA ILE A 75 0.90 -4.66 -1.48
C ILE A 75 1.88 -4.32 -2.60
N TYR A 76 2.46 -5.38 -3.18
CA TYR A 76 3.36 -5.27 -4.32
C TYR A 76 2.71 -4.57 -5.51
N ALA A 77 1.47 -4.92 -5.87
CA ALA A 77 0.74 -4.27 -6.95
C ALA A 77 0.45 -2.79 -6.64
N THR A 78 0.05 -2.47 -5.40
CA THR A 78 -0.24 -1.09 -4.98
C THR A 78 1.01 -0.20 -5.00
N VAL A 79 2.17 -0.67 -4.53
CA VAL A 79 3.40 0.16 -4.57
C VAL A 79 3.94 0.36 -5.99
N ASN A 80 3.59 -0.52 -6.92
CA ASN A 80 3.93 -0.39 -8.34
C ASN A 80 2.90 0.41 -9.14
N ASN A 81 1.77 0.79 -8.53
CA ASN A 81 0.74 1.58 -9.19
C ASN A 81 1.25 3.00 -9.54
N PRO A 82 1.03 3.49 -10.78
CA PRO A 82 1.50 4.81 -11.20
C PRO A 82 0.96 5.98 -10.35
N ARG A 83 -0.32 5.96 -9.95
CA ARG A 83 -0.94 7.01 -9.12
C ARG A 83 -0.28 7.06 -7.75
N VAL A 84 -0.09 5.91 -7.09
CA VAL A 84 0.59 5.84 -5.78
C VAL A 84 2.02 6.38 -5.89
N ARG A 85 2.78 5.96 -6.91
CA ARG A 85 4.17 6.41 -7.11
C ARG A 85 4.24 7.89 -7.44
N TRP A 86 3.29 8.41 -8.22
CA TRP A 86 3.23 9.81 -8.57
C TRP A 86 2.91 10.70 -7.37
N VAL A 87 1.88 10.36 -6.58
CA VAL A 87 1.51 11.12 -5.37
C VAL A 87 2.64 11.09 -4.35
N LEU A 88 3.23 9.91 -4.11
CA LEU A 88 4.39 9.80 -3.24
C LEU A 88 5.54 10.70 -3.74
N GLY A 89 5.88 10.60 -5.03
CA GLY A 89 6.95 11.37 -5.64
C GLY A 89 6.72 12.88 -5.66
N ALA A 90 5.47 13.33 -5.81
CA ALA A 90 5.11 14.74 -5.80
C ALA A 90 5.37 15.42 -4.44
N THR A 91 5.42 14.65 -3.36
CA THR A 91 5.73 15.16 -2.01
C THR A 91 7.20 15.09 -1.64
N LEU A 92 8.02 14.48 -2.51
CA LEU A 92 9.46 14.39 -2.29
C LEU A 92 10.13 15.69 -2.72
N ARG A 93 10.84 16.34 -1.80
CA ARG A 93 11.65 17.52 -2.09
C ARG A 93 12.72 17.20 -3.12
N ARG A 94 12.83 18.06 -4.12
CA ARG A 94 13.86 18.01 -5.16
C ARG A 94 15.11 18.77 -4.72
N PRO A 95 16.30 18.42 -5.24
CA PRO A 95 17.56 19.04 -4.83
C PRO A 95 17.61 20.57 -4.95
N TRP A 96 16.87 21.14 -5.90
CA TRP A 96 16.85 22.58 -6.19
C TRP A 96 15.70 23.34 -5.52
N GLU A 97 14.84 22.67 -4.74
CA GLU A 97 13.74 23.32 -4.04
C GLU A 97 14.20 23.79 -2.66
N GLU A 98 13.98 25.06 -2.31
CA GLU A 98 14.31 25.60 -0.98
C GLU A 98 13.33 25.15 0.10
N VAL A 99 12.07 24.89 -0.29
CA VAL A 99 10.98 24.42 0.56
C VAL A 99 10.42 23.10 0.02
N TYR A 100 9.85 22.28 0.89
CA TYR A 100 9.16 21.07 0.46
C TYR A 100 8.02 21.40 -0.53
N PRO A 101 7.92 20.68 -1.66
CA PRO A 101 6.78 20.79 -2.57
C PRO A 101 5.55 20.28 -1.81
N GLY A 102 4.64 21.20 -1.49
CA GLY A 102 3.61 20.99 -0.48
C GLY A 102 4.07 21.54 0.87
N ASN A 103 3.65 22.77 1.16
CA ASN A 103 3.85 23.43 2.44
C ASN A 103 3.48 22.47 3.60
N GLN A 104 4.47 22.04 4.39
CA GLN A 104 4.29 21.04 5.46
C GLN A 104 3.27 21.45 6.54
N ARG A 105 2.78 22.69 6.51
CA ARG A 105 1.61 23.16 7.29
C ARG A 105 0.40 22.22 7.20
N ASN A 106 0.25 21.49 6.09
CA ASN A 106 -0.85 20.55 5.87
C ASN A 106 -0.42 19.08 5.91
N ALA A 107 0.72 18.74 6.53
CA ALA A 107 1.25 17.36 6.55
C ALA A 107 0.22 16.30 7.01
N MET A 108 -0.62 16.63 8.01
CA MET A 108 -1.69 15.74 8.48
C MET A 108 -2.82 15.57 7.45
N ALA A 109 -3.21 16.65 6.78
CA ALA A 109 -4.23 16.59 5.74
C ALA A 109 -3.74 15.76 4.56
N PHE A 110 -2.49 15.99 4.14
CA PHE A 110 -1.83 15.16 3.13
C PHE A 110 -1.79 13.68 3.54
N ASP A 111 -1.38 13.38 4.78
CA ASP A 111 -1.26 12.00 5.25
C ASP A 111 -2.61 11.26 5.19
N LYS A 112 -3.70 11.96 5.56
CA LYS A 112 -5.08 11.49 5.49
C LYS A 112 -5.52 11.24 4.04
N ASP A 113 -5.31 12.21 3.16
CA ASP A 113 -5.71 12.11 1.75
C ASP A 113 -4.92 11.00 1.05
N PHE A 114 -3.62 10.92 1.32
CA PHE A 114 -2.77 9.87 0.76
C PHE A 114 -3.14 8.49 1.29
N LEU A 115 -3.53 8.36 2.56
CA LEU A 115 -4.10 7.12 3.08
C LEU A 115 -5.39 6.73 2.34
N GLY A 116 -6.24 7.69 1.97
CA GLY A 116 -7.40 7.47 1.11
C GLY A 116 -7.01 6.84 -0.24
N ILE A 117 -6.04 7.46 -0.92
CA ILE A 117 -5.51 6.95 -2.19
C ILE A 117 -4.92 5.54 -2.02
N LEU A 118 -4.17 5.29 -0.94
CA LEU A 118 -3.63 3.95 -0.67
C LEU A 118 -4.74 2.93 -0.46
N LYS A 119 -5.84 3.25 0.22
CA LYS A 119 -6.98 2.36 0.40
C LYS A 119 -7.68 2.03 -0.92
N GLU A 120 -7.90 3.04 -1.77
CA GLU A 120 -8.50 2.88 -3.10
C GLU A 120 -7.64 1.96 -3.97
N GLU A 121 -6.36 2.30 -4.15
CA GLU A 121 -5.45 1.56 -5.03
C GLU A 121 -5.10 0.17 -4.47
N TRP A 122 -5.13 0.00 -3.15
CA TRP A 122 -5.07 -1.30 -2.49
C TRP A 122 -6.27 -2.18 -2.83
N MET A 123 -7.48 -1.64 -2.73
CA MET A 123 -8.69 -2.41 -3.04
C MET A 123 -8.73 -2.79 -4.52
N LYS A 124 -8.46 -1.84 -5.43
CA LYS A 124 -8.37 -2.10 -6.87
C LYS A 124 -7.34 -3.17 -7.20
N ALA A 125 -6.15 -3.10 -6.60
CA ALA A 125 -5.10 -4.11 -6.80
C ALA A 125 -5.56 -5.51 -6.37
N ARG A 126 -6.27 -5.62 -5.25
CA ARG A 126 -6.80 -6.91 -4.77
C ARG A 126 -7.90 -7.45 -5.68
N ILE A 127 -8.81 -6.59 -6.17
CA ILE A 127 -9.85 -6.97 -7.14
C ILE A 127 -9.19 -7.46 -8.43
N ALA A 128 -8.25 -6.68 -8.99
CA ALA A 128 -7.55 -7.03 -10.21
C ALA A 128 -6.82 -8.38 -10.09
N ASN A 129 -6.10 -8.60 -8.98
CA ASN A 129 -5.41 -9.86 -8.72
C ASN A 129 -6.38 -11.06 -8.63
N LEU A 130 -7.55 -10.88 -8.02
CA LEU A 130 -8.56 -11.93 -7.95
C LEU A 130 -9.14 -12.26 -9.33
N LEU A 131 -9.55 -11.22 -10.08
CA LEU A 131 -10.14 -11.38 -11.41
C LEU A 131 -9.14 -11.96 -12.43
N SER A 132 -7.86 -11.58 -12.35
CA SER A 132 -6.81 -12.07 -13.26
C SER A 132 -6.39 -13.51 -12.98
N THR A 133 -6.43 -13.93 -11.71
CA THR A 133 -6.09 -15.30 -11.31
C THR A 133 -7.17 -16.29 -11.74
N ASP A 134 -8.44 -15.99 -11.44
CA ASP A 134 -9.52 -16.96 -11.66
C ASP A 134 -10.14 -16.85 -13.07
N LYS A 135 -9.92 -15.73 -13.79
CA LYS A 135 -10.36 -15.48 -15.18
C LYS A 135 -11.85 -15.77 -15.46
N ARG A 136 -12.69 -15.66 -14.43
CA ARG A 136 -14.13 -15.88 -14.49
C ARG A 136 -14.90 -14.61 -14.14
N PHE A 137 -16.20 -14.66 -14.36
CA PHE A 137 -17.14 -13.64 -13.88
C PHE A 137 -17.33 -13.78 -12.37
N PHE A 138 -17.36 -12.64 -11.68
CA PHE A 138 -17.70 -12.54 -10.27
C PHE A 138 -18.86 -11.58 -10.07
N ASP A 139 -19.79 -11.93 -9.20
CA ASP A 139 -20.76 -10.96 -8.68
C ASP A 139 -20.21 -10.21 -7.44
N LEU A 140 -20.92 -9.16 -7.02
CA LEU A 140 -20.51 -8.34 -5.87
C LEU A 140 -20.47 -9.14 -4.54
N LYS A 141 -21.35 -10.14 -4.39
CA LYS A 141 -21.42 -10.96 -3.18
C LYS A 141 -20.21 -11.88 -3.09
N GLU A 142 -19.84 -12.53 -4.20
CA GLU A 142 -18.63 -13.35 -4.30
C GLU A 142 -17.35 -12.54 -4.05
N LEU A 143 -17.27 -11.33 -4.61
CA LEU A 143 -16.13 -10.43 -4.39
C LEU A 143 -16.01 -10.03 -2.91
N SER A 144 -17.12 -9.64 -2.27
CA SER A 144 -17.16 -9.29 -0.84
C SER A 144 -16.71 -10.44 0.06
N GLN A 145 -17.19 -11.65 -0.22
CA GLN A 145 -16.79 -12.86 0.51
C GLN A 145 -15.30 -13.21 0.31
N SER A 146 -14.84 -13.16 -0.94
CA SER A 146 -13.45 -13.51 -1.30
C SER A 146 -12.43 -12.51 -0.76
N LEU A 147 -12.76 -11.22 -0.78
CA LEU A 147 -11.89 -10.15 -0.34
C LEU A 147 -12.02 -9.82 1.16
N LYS A 148 -13.03 -10.39 1.84
CA LYS A 148 -13.38 -10.05 3.24
C LYS A 148 -13.49 -8.54 3.43
N ALA A 149 -14.20 -7.87 2.53
CA ALA A 149 -14.39 -6.42 2.52
C ALA A 149 -15.87 -6.07 2.33
N THR A 150 -16.25 -4.87 2.73
CA THR A 150 -17.62 -4.39 2.60
C THR A 150 -18.01 -4.24 1.13
N LYS A 151 -19.30 -4.31 0.83
CA LYS A 151 -19.78 -4.13 -0.54
C LYS A 151 -19.51 -2.71 -1.01
N GLU A 152 -19.63 -1.75 -0.11
CA GLU A 152 -19.42 -0.33 -0.33
C GLU A 152 -17.97 -0.06 -0.78
N ASP A 153 -16.98 -0.58 -0.05
CA ASP A 153 -15.55 -0.42 -0.39
C ASP A 153 -15.22 -1.01 -1.76
N ILE A 154 -15.81 -2.18 -2.07
CA ILE A 154 -15.60 -2.86 -3.36
C ILE A 154 -16.28 -2.10 -4.50
N MET A 155 -17.50 -1.59 -4.28
CA MET A 155 -18.28 -0.92 -5.32
C MET A 155 -17.60 0.35 -5.84
N VAL A 156 -16.99 1.15 -4.96
CA VAL A 156 -16.23 2.34 -5.38
C VAL A 156 -15.09 1.92 -6.31
N GLY A 157 -14.30 0.91 -5.91
CA GLY A 157 -13.22 0.39 -6.74
C GLY A 157 -13.70 -0.16 -8.09
N LEU A 158 -14.80 -0.94 -8.10
CA LEU A 158 -15.37 -1.50 -9.33
C LEU A 158 -15.86 -0.42 -10.29
N GLN A 159 -16.54 0.62 -9.80
CA GLN A 159 -17.02 1.72 -10.65
C GLN A 159 -15.87 2.42 -11.35
N GLU A 160 -14.80 2.71 -10.62
CA GLU A 160 -13.60 3.33 -11.19
C GLU A 160 -12.88 2.41 -12.16
N MET A 161 -12.68 1.13 -11.82
CA MET A 161 -12.03 0.16 -12.71
C MET A 161 -12.83 -0.08 -14.01
N VAL A 162 -14.15 -0.03 -13.96
CA VAL A 162 -15.01 -0.09 -15.17
C VAL A 162 -14.86 1.19 -15.99
N LYS A 163 -14.86 2.36 -15.35
CA LYS A 163 -14.69 3.67 -16.02
C LYS A 163 -13.32 3.80 -16.69
N GLU A 164 -12.27 3.29 -16.04
CA GLU A 164 -10.90 3.21 -16.56
C GLU A 164 -10.74 2.14 -17.65
N GLY A 165 -11.74 1.27 -17.83
CA GLY A 165 -11.72 0.20 -18.81
C GLY A 165 -10.84 -1.00 -18.42
N ALA A 166 -10.38 -1.07 -17.17
CA ALA A 166 -9.54 -2.17 -16.65
C ALA A 166 -10.34 -3.48 -16.49
N ILE A 167 -11.64 -3.39 -16.22
CA ILE A 167 -12.53 -4.54 -16.08
C ILE A 167 -13.81 -4.32 -16.89
N SER A 168 -14.46 -5.41 -17.27
CA SER A 168 -15.78 -5.38 -17.92
C SER A 168 -16.90 -5.69 -16.94
N ARG A 169 -18.02 -4.97 -17.07
CA ARG A 169 -19.26 -5.21 -16.33
C ARG A 169 -20.33 -5.73 -17.29
N VAL A 170 -20.84 -6.93 -17.02
CA VAL A 170 -21.90 -7.58 -17.81
C VAL A 170 -23.09 -7.85 -16.89
N HIS A 171 -24.32 -7.71 -17.40
CA HIS A 171 -25.52 -8.10 -16.65
C HIS A 171 -26.00 -9.46 -17.14
N LYS A 172 -26.09 -10.45 -16.25
CA LYS A 172 -26.71 -11.75 -16.51
C LYS A 172 -27.84 -11.95 -15.52
N GLU A 173 -29.04 -12.24 -16.03
CA GLU A 173 -30.22 -12.50 -15.18
C GLU A 173 -30.51 -11.37 -14.18
N GLY A 174 -30.25 -10.11 -14.57
CA GLY A 174 -30.43 -8.94 -13.70
C GLY A 174 -29.31 -8.70 -12.68
N ILE A 175 -28.27 -9.54 -12.63
CA ILE A 175 -27.14 -9.43 -11.71
C ILE A 175 -25.91 -8.87 -12.45
N ALA A 176 -25.30 -7.83 -11.89
CA ALA A 176 -24.04 -7.28 -12.39
C ALA A 176 -22.87 -8.22 -12.05
N GLN A 177 -22.15 -8.64 -13.08
CA GLN A 177 -20.98 -9.49 -13.01
C GLN A 177 -19.76 -8.78 -13.60
N TYR A 178 -18.59 -9.03 -13.00
CA TYR A 178 -17.33 -8.37 -13.31
C TYR A 178 -16.28 -9.39 -13.74
N VAL A 179 -15.50 -9.06 -14.76
CA VAL A 179 -14.41 -9.90 -15.27
C VAL A 179 -13.23 -9.03 -15.70
N MET A 180 -12.02 -9.56 -15.57
CA MET A 180 -10.83 -8.87 -16.06
C MET A 180 -10.94 -8.67 -17.59
N ARG A 181 -10.64 -7.46 -18.06
CA ARG A 181 -10.55 -7.22 -19.50
C ARG A 181 -9.22 -7.81 -19.99
N LEU A 182 -9.29 -8.70 -20.97
CA LEU A 182 -8.12 -9.25 -21.67
C LEU A 182 -7.46 -8.18 -22.54
#